data_AF-A0A4R5Q6C8-F1
#
_entry.id   AF-A0A4R5Q6C8-F1
#
_cell.length_a   1.000
_cell.length_b   1.000
_cell.length_c   1.000
_cell.angle_alpha   90.00
_cell.angle_beta   90.00
_cell.angle_gamma   90.00
#
_symmetry.space_group_name_H-M   'P 1'
#
loop_
_entity.id
_entity.type
_entity.pdbx_description
1 polymer ?
#
loop_
_entity_poly.entity_id
_entity_poly.type
_entity_poly.pdbx_seq_one_letter_code
_entity_poly.pdbx_strand_id
1 'polypeptide(L)'
;MEWRAGPPTADNDPLLLHLAQQFRRIDSRFDIVDRHAADLMFLLLSAQELVLGNRLEFTGLTRATILKAVAGEPFDGQCPCCSREPVLTEAGRPVRGAEYDHFFHRGLNRPEHGWLVCAACHAELTHDGYLVRFLRMPEFRAF
;
A
#
# COMPACT_ATOMS: atom_id res chain seq x y z
N MET A 1 23.10 66.60 -10.54
CA MET A 1 21.64 66.44 -10.51
C MET A 1 21.36 64.99 -10.89
N GLU A 2 20.71 64.29 -9.98
CA GLU A 2 20.51 62.83 -9.93
C GLU A 2 19.80 62.26 -11.14
N TRP A 3 20.17 61.02 -11.53
CA TRP A 3 19.20 59.99 -11.93
C TRP A 3 19.65 58.65 -11.34
N ARG A 4 19.20 58.34 -10.12
CA ARG A 4 19.18 56.97 -9.58
C ARG A 4 18.01 56.25 -10.24
N ALA A 5 18.27 55.42 -11.26
CA ALA A 5 17.32 54.39 -11.67
C ALA A 5 17.61 53.13 -10.84
N GLY A 6 16.80 52.88 -9.82
CA GLY A 6 16.82 51.61 -9.08
C GLY A 6 16.44 50.44 -10.00
N PRO A 7 16.82 49.20 -9.64
CA PRO A 7 16.44 48.02 -10.42
C PRO A 7 14.91 47.90 -10.48
N PRO A 8 14.34 47.43 -11.61
CA PRO A 8 12.90 47.24 -11.72
C PRO A 8 12.44 46.28 -10.62
N THR A 9 11.58 46.78 -9.74
CA THR A 9 10.91 46.00 -8.71
C THR A 9 10.10 44.90 -9.37
N ALA A 10 10.50 43.64 -9.15
CA ALA A 10 9.81 42.43 -9.59
C ALA A 10 8.48 42.19 -8.84
N ASP A 11 7.74 43.26 -8.55
CA ASP A 11 6.65 43.22 -7.55
C ASP A 11 5.26 43.21 -8.18
N ASN A 12 5.14 43.20 -9.52
CA ASN A 12 3.86 43.12 -10.22
C ASN A 12 4.02 42.53 -11.63
N ASP A 13 4.67 41.36 -11.76
CA ASP A 13 4.58 40.62 -13.02
C ASP A 13 3.18 39.96 -13.11
N PRO A 14 2.30 40.40 -14.02
CA PRO A 14 0.95 39.85 -14.14
C PRO A 14 0.97 38.36 -14.50
N LEU A 15 2.05 37.87 -15.14
CA LEU A 15 2.25 36.45 -15.43
C LEU A 15 2.51 35.66 -14.14
N LEU A 16 3.32 36.17 -13.21
CA LEU A 16 3.57 35.51 -11.93
C LEU A 16 2.30 35.46 -11.07
N LEU A 17 1.52 36.54 -11.05
CA LEU A 17 0.23 36.58 -10.36
C LEU A 17 -0.77 35.58 -10.97
N HIS A 18 -0.83 35.50 -12.30
CA HIS A 18 -1.69 34.55 -13.01
C HIS A 18 -1.27 33.10 -12.72
N LEU A 19 0.03 32.79 -12.81
CA LEU A 19 0.55 31.45 -12.51
C LEU A 19 0.29 31.06 -11.06
N ALA A 20 0.52 31.95 -10.10
CA ALA A 20 0.24 31.70 -8.69
C ALA A 20 -1.25 31.42 -8.42
N GLN A 21 -2.15 32.11 -9.13
CA GLN A 21 -3.59 31.82 -9.06
C GLN A 21 -3.93 30.45 -9.66
N GLN A 22 -3.32 30.07 -10.79
CA GLN A 22 -3.52 28.74 -11.38
C GLN A 22 -3.00 27.64 -10.45
N PHE A 23 -1.82 27.80 -9.84
CA PHE A 23 -1.28 26.83 -8.89
C PHE A 23 -2.16 26.66 -7.67
N ARG A 24 -2.63 27.74 -7.04
CA ARG A 24 -3.58 27.65 -5.92
C ARG A 24 -4.88 26.94 -6.30
N ARG A 25 -5.36 27.16 -7.54
CA ARG A 25 -6.56 26.49 -8.04
C ARG A 25 -6.33 25.00 -8.24
N ILE A 26 -5.17 24.60 -8.77
CA ILE A 26 -4.78 23.20 -8.93
C ILE A 26 -4.65 22.52 -7.56
N ASP A 27 -3.95 23.17 -6.62
CA ASP A 27 -3.75 22.70 -5.24
C ASP A 27 -5.09 22.44 -4.54
N SER A 28 -6.00 23.42 -4.57
CA SER A 28 -7.34 23.27 -4.00
C SER A 28 -8.16 22.12 -4.61
N ARG A 29 -7.92 21.79 -5.89
CA ARG A 29 -8.58 20.65 -6.54
C ARG A 29 -7.99 19.33 -6.08
N PHE A 30 -6.68 19.26 -5.87
CA PHE A 30 -6.04 18.09 -5.29
C PHE A 30 -6.53 17.83 -3.86
N ASP A 31 -6.65 18.86 -3.01
CA ASP A 31 -7.22 18.72 -1.67
C ASP A 31 -8.64 18.14 -1.66
N ILE A 32 -9.46 18.52 -2.65
CA ILE A 32 -10.82 17.97 -2.81
C ILE A 32 -10.76 16.50 -3.25
N VAL A 33 -9.88 16.17 -4.20
CA VAL A 33 -9.69 14.79 -4.67
C VAL A 33 -9.17 13.90 -3.54
N ASP A 34 -8.23 14.37 -2.73
CA ASP A 34 -7.66 13.62 -1.62
C ASP A 34 -8.70 13.35 -0.52
N ARG A 35 -9.53 14.36 -0.19
CA ARG A 35 -10.66 14.15 0.72
C ARG A 35 -11.67 13.14 0.19
N HIS A 36 -12.05 13.24 -1.09
CA HIS A 36 -12.96 12.28 -1.69
C HIS A 36 -12.36 10.87 -1.78
N ALA A 37 -11.04 10.75 -2.00
CA ALA A 37 -10.35 9.47 -1.94
C ALA A 37 -10.42 8.87 -0.52
N ALA A 38 -10.19 9.68 0.51
CA ALA A 38 -10.33 9.25 1.90
C ALA A 38 -11.77 8.83 2.24
N ASP A 39 -12.78 9.59 1.81
CA ASP A 39 -14.20 9.26 2.02
C ASP A 39 -14.60 7.96 1.31
N LEU A 40 -14.18 7.79 0.05
CA LEU A 40 -14.43 6.56 -0.72
C LEU A 40 -13.73 5.35 -0.08
N MET A 41 -12.49 5.54 0.40
CA MET A 41 -11.77 4.51 1.16
C MET A 41 -12.50 4.14 2.45
N PHE A 42 -12.98 5.13 3.20
CA PHE A 42 -13.75 4.90 4.42
C PHE A 42 -15.05 4.13 4.16
N LEU A 43 -15.79 4.51 3.11
CA LEU A 43 -17.02 3.81 2.70
C LEU A 43 -16.73 2.38 2.25
N LEU A 44 -15.66 2.16 1.49
CA LEU A 44 -15.26 0.84 1.03
C LEU A 44 -14.89 -0.07 2.21
N LEU A 45 -14.07 0.43 3.14
CA LEU A 45 -13.68 -0.30 4.34
C LEU A 45 -14.90 -0.59 5.23
N SER A 46 -15.78 0.39 5.45
CA SER A 46 -16.99 0.22 6.23
C SER A 46 -17.95 -0.80 5.61
N ALA A 47 -18.10 -0.79 4.28
CA ALA A 47 -18.90 -1.77 3.56
C ALA A 47 -18.28 -3.17 3.63
N GLN A 48 -16.95 -3.28 3.52
CA GLN A 48 -16.25 -4.55 3.69
C GLN A 48 -16.39 -5.09 5.11
N GLU A 49 -16.25 -4.26 6.15
CA GLU A 49 -16.46 -4.70 7.53
C GLU A 49 -17.90 -5.13 7.80
N LEU A 50 -18.90 -4.43 7.24
CA LEU A 50 -20.30 -4.81 7.39
C LEU A 50 -20.60 -6.17 6.73
N VAL A 51 -19.99 -6.46 5.58
CA VAL A 51 -20.23 -7.70 4.80
C VAL A 51 -19.33 -8.85 5.25
N LEU A 52 -18.11 -8.57 5.70
CA LEU A 52 -17.04 -9.54 5.93
C LEU A 52 -16.46 -9.44 7.36
N GLY A 53 -17.19 -8.83 8.30
CA GLY A 53 -16.66 -8.36 9.60
C GLY A 53 -16.01 -9.41 10.49
N ASN A 54 -16.27 -10.69 10.24
CA ASN A 54 -15.58 -11.77 10.91
C ASN A 54 -14.25 -12.08 10.22
N ARG A 55 -13.17 -12.11 11.00
CA ARG A 55 -11.91 -12.69 10.53
C ARG A 55 -12.15 -14.16 10.18
N LEU A 56 -11.83 -14.53 8.94
CA LEU A 56 -11.82 -15.92 8.52
C LEU A 56 -10.41 -16.46 8.62
N GLU A 57 -10.26 -17.68 9.11
CA GLU A 57 -8.97 -18.36 9.07
C GLU A 57 -8.77 -19.02 7.70
N PHE A 58 -7.53 -19.01 7.21
CA PHE A 58 -7.15 -19.83 6.05
C PHE A 58 -7.31 -21.30 6.39
N THR A 59 -8.06 -22.03 5.57
CA THR A 59 -8.21 -23.48 5.68
C THR A 59 -6.88 -24.19 5.45
N GLY A 60 -6.74 -25.43 5.92
CA GLY A 60 -5.52 -26.22 5.69
C GLY A 60 -5.15 -26.37 4.21
N LEU A 61 -6.17 -26.54 3.34
CA LEU A 61 -5.98 -26.56 1.88
C LEU A 61 -5.44 -25.23 1.35
N THR A 62 -6.00 -24.11 1.80
CA THR A 62 -5.55 -22.78 1.38
C THR A 62 -4.12 -22.51 1.81
N ARG A 63 -3.79 -22.82 3.08
CA ARG A 63 -2.41 -22.72 3.57
C ARG A 63 -1.47 -23.58 2.74
N ALA A 64 -1.84 -24.82 2.42
CA ALA A 64 -1.03 -25.68 1.56
C ALA A 64 -0.82 -25.11 0.14
N THR A 65 -1.82 -24.48 -0.45
CA THR A 65 -1.69 -23.79 -1.74
C THR A 65 -0.72 -22.61 -1.64
N ILE A 66 -0.86 -21.76 -0.62
CA ILE A 66 0.05 -20.64 -0.36
C ILE A 66 1.49 -21.13 -0.18
N LEU A 67 1.70 -22.21 0.60
CA LEU A 67 3.03 -22.79 0.80
C LEU A 67 3.66 -23.28 -0.51
N LYS A 68 2.87 -23.90 -1.40
CA LYS A 68 3.35 -24.33 -2.71
C LYS A 68 3.75 -23.14 -3.59
N ALA A 69 2.98 -22.06 -3.58
CA ALA A 69 3.30 -20.86 -4.34
C ALA A 69 4.62 -20.22 -3.84
N VAL A 70 4.78 -20.09 -2.52
CA VAL A 70 6.01 -19.54 -1.91
C VAL A 70 7.23 -20.43 -2.14
N ALA A 71 7.06 -21.75 -2.16
CA ALA A 71 8.16 -22.68 -2.39
C ALA A 71 8.64 -22.70 -3.85
N GLY A 72 7.85 -22.20 -4.80
CA GLY A 72 8.19 -22.16 -6.22
C GLY A 72 8.88 -20.86 -6.64
N GLU A 73 9.36 -20.85 -7.89
CA GLU A 73 9.81 -19.62 -8.53
C GLU A 73 8.68 -18.58 -8.58
N PRO A 74 8.98 -17.28 -8.39
CA PRO A 74 10.31 -16.68 -8.22
C PRO A 74 10.77 -16.57 -6.75
N PHE A 75 10.05 -17.18 -5.81
CA PHE A 75 10.24 -16.92 -4.39
C PHE A 75 11.19 -17.89 -3.71
N ASP A 76 11.23 -19.16 -4.13
CA ASP A 76 12.17 -20.17 -3.63
C ASP A 76 12.22 -20.25 -2.09
N GLY A 77 11.07 -20.12 -1.43
CA GLY A 77 10.93 -20.12 0.02
C GLY A 77 11.22 -18.79 0.72
N GLN A 78 11.56 -17.74 -0.03
CA GLN A 78 11.72 -16.37 0.46
C GLN A 78 10.37 -15.65 0.58
N CYS A 79 10.33 -14.63 1.44
CA CYS A 79 9.16 -13.79 1.60
C CYS A 79 8.77 -13.12 0.28
N PRO A 80 7.54 -13.29 -0.23
CA PRO A 80 7.08 -12.65 -1.46
C PRO A 80 7.02 -11.11 -1.39
N CYS A 81 6.92 -10.55 -0.18
CA CYS A 81 6.83 -9.10 0.02
C CYS A 81 8.19 -8.39 -0.12
N CYS A 82 9.27 -8.98 0.41
CA CYS A 82 10.59 -8.33 0.43
C CYS A 82 11.69 -9.09 -0.35
N SER A 83 11.44 -10.34 -0.72
CA SER A 83 12.37 -11.25 -1.41
C SER A 83 13.72 -11.45 -0.69
N ARG A 84 13.79 -11.18 0.62
CA ARG A 84 15.05 -11.19 1.39
C ARG A 84 15.08 -12.22 2.51
N GLU A 85 13.96 -12.43 3.17
CA GLU A 85 13.90 -13.23 4.39
C GLU A 85 13.25 -14.58 4.11
N PRO A 86 13.87 -15.71 4.51
CA PRO A 86 13.27 -17.02 4.33
C PRO A 86 12.01 -17.14 5.18
N VAL A 87 10.91 -17.53 4.55
CA VAL A 87 9.65 -17.82 5.25
C VAL A 87 9.37 -19.32 5.33
N LEU A 88 10.12 -20.13 4.57
CA LEU A 88 10.11 -21.59 4.63
C LEU A 88 11.45 -22.14 5.11
N THR A 89 11.39 -23.23 5.85
CA THR A 89 12.51 -24.11 6.18
C THR A 89 12.87 -24.97 4.98
N GLU A 90 14.06 -25.61 4.99
CA GLU A 90 14.46 -26.59 3.95
C GLU A 90 13.44 -27.74 3.78
N ALA A 91 12.72 -28.09 4.84
CA ALA A 91 11.66 -29.10 4.81
C ALA A 91 10.32 -28.57 4.26
N GLY A 92 10.27 -27.34 3.74
CA GLY A 92 9.06 -26.71 3.19
C GLY A 92 8.02 -26.29 4.23
N ARG A 93 8.38 -26.23 5.51
CA ARG A 93 7.49 -25.78 6.59
C ARG A 93 7.71 -24.29 6.88
N PRO A 94 6.68 -23.51 7.27
CA PRO A 94 6.88 -22.15 7.75
C PRO A 94 7.95 -22.05 8.82
N VAL A 95 8.85 -21.07 8.69
CA VAL A 95 9.78 -20.73 9.78
C VAL A 95 9.00 -20.10 10.93
N ARG A 96 9.57 -20.14 12.13
CA ARG A 96 8.98 -19.49 13.30
C ARG A 96 8.92 -17.97 13.05
N GLY A 97 7.73 -17.39 13.17
CA GLY A 97 7.49 -15.95 12.97
C GLY A 97 7.07 -15.57 11.56
N ALA A 98 7.06 -16.49 10.60
CA ALA A 98 6.34 -16.26 9.34
C ALA A 98 4.84 -16.29 9.58
N GLU A 99 4.11 -15.33 9.03
CA GLU A 99 2.69 -15.09 9.30
C GLU A 99 1.88 -15.12 8.00
N TYR A 100 0.65 -15.64 8.09
CA TYR A 100 -0.29 -15.58 6.98
C TYR A 100 -1.03 -14.24 7.00
N ASP A 101 -0.66 -13.34 6.09
CA ASP A 101 -1.33 -12.05 5.95
C ASP A 101 -2.55 -12.15 5.04
N HIS A 102 -3.64 -11.49 5.45
CA HIS A 102 -4.84 -11.31 4.63
C HIS A 102 -4.70 -10.01 3.86
N PHE A 103 -4.11 -10.07 2.66
CA PHE A 103 -3.64 -8.89 1.96
C PHE A 103 -4.73 -7.85 1.72
N PHE A 104 -5.91 -8.31 1.26
CA PHE A 104 -7.05 -7.43 0.97
C PHE A 104 -7.96 -7.18 2.16
N HIS A 105 -8.39 -8.24 2.85
CA HIS A 105 -9.33 -8.12 3.96
C HIS A 105 -9.32 -9.38 4.84
N ARG A 106 -9.39 -9.21 6.17
CA ARG A 106 -9.38 -10.31 7.15
C ARG A 106 -10.53 -11.32 7.01
N GLY A 107 -11.62 -10.94 6.34
CA GLY A 107 -12.78 -11.80 6.09
C GLY A 107 -12.71 -12.58 4.77
N LEU A 108 -11.54 -12.63 4.12
CA LEU A 108 -11.32 -13.29 2.83
C LEU A 108 -10.26 -14.38 2.97
N ASN A 109 -10.59 -15.65 2.72
CA ASN A 109 -9.70 -16.77 3.05
C ASN A 109 -9.42 -17.74 1.88
N ARG A 110 -9.48 -17.26 0.64
CA ARG A 110 -9.05 -18.03 -0.54
C ARG A 110 -7.54 -17.83 -0.75
N PRO A 111 -6.84 -18.75 -1.44
CA PRO A 111 -5.41 -18.62 -1.70
C PRO A 111 -5.02 -17.27 -2.30
N GLU A 112 -5.82 -16.74 -3.24
CA GLU A 112 -5.62 -15.44 -3.89
C GLU A 112 -5.84 -14.22 -2.98
N HIS A 113 -6.25 -14.41 -1.72
CA HIS A 113 -6.55 -13.33 -0.79
C HIS A 113 -5.43 -13.06 0.24
N GLY A 114 -4.37 -13.86 0.21
CA GLY A 114 -3.26 -13.68 1.14
C GLY A 114 -2.05 -14.53 0.78
N TRP A 115 -1.04 -14.41 1.62
CA TRP A 115 0.29 -14.96 1.38
C TRP A 115 0.99 -15.23 2.72
N LEU A 116 2.09 -15.98 2.68
CA LEU A 116 2.96 -16.18 3.83
C LEU A 116 4.12 -15.17 3.75
N VAL A 117 4.24 -14.30 4.75
CA VAL A 117 5.25 -13.24 4.79
C VAL A 117 6.09 -13.32 6.06
N CYS A 118 7.25 -12.66 6.06
CA CYS A 118 8.09 -12.59 7.26
C CYS A 118 7.47 -11.68 8.33
N ALA A 119 7.93 -11.83 9.58
CA ALA A 119 7.44 -11.06 10.71
C ALA A 119 7.54 -9.54 10.49
N ALA A 120 8.64 -9.07 9.89
CA ALA A 120 8.88 -7.65 9.64
C ALA A 120 7.86 -7.08 8.64
N CYS A 121 7.67 -7.74 7.50
CA CYS A 121 6.68 -7.34 6.50
C CYS A 121 5.25 -7.42 7.05
N HIS A 122 4.91 -8.47 7.81
CA HIS A 122 3.61 -8.57 8.45
C HIS A 122 3.36 -7.42 9.43
N ALA A 123 4.38 -7.05 10.23
CA ALA A 123 4.28 -5.93 11.15
C ALA A 123 4.08 -4.60 10.40
N GLU A 124 4.84 -4.33 9.35
CA GLU A 124 4.69 -3.15 8.49
C GLU A 124 3.27 -3.05 7.91
N LEU A 125 2.78 -4.14 7.28
CA LEU A 125 1.43 -4.22 6.70
C LEU A 125 0.29 -4.09 7.72
N THR A 126 0.56 -4.41 8.99
CA THR A 126 -0.41 -4.32 10.07
C THR A 126 -0.45 -2.90 10.67
N HIS A 127 0.72 -2.27 10.88
CA HIS A 127 0.82 -0.98 11.58
C HIS A 127 0.64 0.21 10.62
N ASP A 128 1.26 0.16 9.45
CA ASP A 128 1.23 1.26 8.47
C ASP A 128 0.01 1.19 7.53
N GLY A 129 -0.76 0.10 7.64
CA GLY A 129 -2.12 -0.01 7.13
C GLY A 129 -2.24 0.01 5.60
N TYR A 130 -3.28 0.70 5.12
CA TYR A 130 -3.70 0.61 3.71
C TYR A 130 -2.68 1.17 2.72
N LEU A 131 -1.98 2.25 3.07
CA LEU A 131 -1.03 2.89 2.16
C LEU A 131 0.14 1.96 1.81
N VAL A 132 0.70 1.27 2.81
CA VAL A 132 1.76 0.29 2.56
C VAL A 132 1.23 -0.90 1.78
N ARG A 133 0.03 -1.40 2.07
CA ARG A 133 -0.62 -2.45 1.26
C ARG A 133 -0.77 -2.02 -0.20
N PHE A 134 -1.19 -0.78 -0.45
CA PHE A 134 -1.29 -0.25 -1.81
C PHE A 134 0.08 -0.19 -2.51
N LEU A 135 1.12 0.25 -1.81
CA LEU A 135 2.49 0.28 -2.34
C LEU A 135 3.04 -1.13 -2.64
N ARG A 136 2.62 -2.14 -1.88
CA ARG A 136 3.00 -3.56 -2.04
C ARG A 136 2.11 -4.35 -3.00
N MET A 137 1.16 -3.69 -3.64
CA MET A 137 0.24 -4.32 -4.61
C MET A 137 0.98 -4.98 -5.79
N PRO A 138 2.09 -4.42 -6.34
CA PRO A 138 2.85 -5.10 -7.40
C PRO A 138 3.43 -6.44 -6.94
N GLU A 139 4.03 -6.50 -5.76
CA GLU A 139 4.59 -7.71 -5.18
C GLU A 139 3.49 -8.74 -4.93
N PHE A 140 2.36 -8.32 -4.36
CA PHE A 140 1.22 -9.21 -4.13
C PHE A 140 0.60 -9.74 -5.44
N ARG A 141 0.56 -8.94 -6.52
CA ARG A 141 0.05 -9.39 -7.83
C ARG A 141 1.00 -10.32 -8.56
N ALA A 142 2.29 -10.27 -8.25
CA ALA A 142 3.30 -11.18 -8.79
C ALA A 142 3.32 -12.54 -8.09
N PHE A 143 2.68 -12.62 -6.91
CA PHE A 143 2.46 -13.84 -6.13
C PHE A 143 1.22 -14.60 -6.62
#